data_AF-A0A1G2INM8-F1
#
_entry.id   AF-A0A1G2INM8-F1
#
_cell.length_a   1.000
_cell.length_b   1.000
_cell.length_c   1.000
_cell.angle_alpha   90.00
_cell.angle_beta   90.00
_cell.angle_gamma   90.00
#
_symmetry.space_group_name_H-M   'P 1'
#
loop_
_entity.id
_entity.type
_entity.pdbx_description
1 polymer ?
#
loop_
_entity_poly.entity_id
_entity_poly.type
_entity_poly.pdbx_seq_one_letter_code
_entity_poly.pdbx_strand_id
1 'polypeptide(L)'
;MNNGAAVSLDVNSNASKCAWLNEEEVICGIKNQAQFRDEFYKINTADGSKTSVSTPSINLLTKEITLSRSGGTIYVLNEIDSNLYALRTRQ
;
A
#
# COMPACT_ATOMS: atom_id res chain seq x y z
N MET A 1 29.16 23.34 -5.37
CA MET A 1 27.78 23.04 -5.81
C MET A 1 27.68 21.53 -5.94
N ASN A 2 27.06 20.84 -4.97
CA ASN A 2 26.90 19.38 -5.05
C ASN A 2 25.73 19.06 -5.99
N ASN A 3 26.04 18.69 -7.23
CA ASN A 3 25.12 18.01 -8.13
C ASN A 3 24.88 16.59 -7.61
N GLY A 4 24.08 16.45 -6.57
CA GLY A 4 23.52 15.16 -6.17
C GLY A 4 22.50 14.75 -7.22
N ALA A 5 22.94 14.07 -8.28
CA ALA A 5 22.03 13.43 -9.21
C ALA A 5 21.15 12.46 -8.40
N ALA A 6 19.84 12.69 -8.39
CA ALA A 6 18.90 11.80 -7.74
C ALA A 6 19.04 10.41 -8.36
N VAL A 7 19.54 9.44 -7.59
CA VAL A 7 19.62 8.06 -8.02
C VAL A 7 18.20 7.51 -7.98
N SER A 8 17.66 7.12 -9.14
CA SER A 8 16.41 6.38 -9.20
C SER A 8 16.60 5.08 -8.43
N LEU A 9 15.88 4.92 -7.33
CA LEU A 9 15.81 3.64 -6.64
C LEU A 9 14.97 2.71 -7.53
N ASP A 10 15.58 1.65 -8.07
CA ASP A 10 14.82 0.60 -8.75
C ASP A 10 13.90 -0.08 -7.74
N VAL A 11 12.62 0.31 -7.75
CA VAL A 11 11.61 -0.31 -6.90
C VAL A 11 11.20 -1.64 -7.53
N ASN A 12 12.00 -2.69 -7.31
CA ASN A 12 11.65 -4.06 -7.67
C ASN A 12 10.65 -4.64 -6.66
N SER A 13 9.42 -4.11 -6.64
CA SER A 13 8.37 -4.60 -5.77
C SER A 13 7.07 -4.78 -6.53
N ASN A 14 6.32 -5.83 -6.19
CA ASN A 14 4.95 -6.04 -6.65
C ASN A 14 3.92 -5.17 -5.92
N ALA A 15 4.35 -4.25 -5.05
CA ALA A 15 3.47 -3.28 -4.41
C ALA A 15 3.05 -2.18 -5.40
N SER A 16 1.75 -1.95 -5.53
CA SER A 16 1.16 -0.97 -6.44
C SER A 16 1.23 0.46 -5.87
N LYS A 17 1.05 0.63 -4.55
CA LYS A 17 1.18 1.90 -3.80
C LYS A 17 1.36 1.62 -2.30
N CYS A 18 2.08 2.51 -1.60
CA CYS A 18 2.33 2.38 -0.16
C CYS A 18 2.06 3.69 0.59
N ALA A 19 1.68 3.59 1.87
CA ALA A 19 1.60 4.69 2.82
C ALA A 19 2.30 4.33 4.13
N TRP A 20 3.02 5.29 4.72
CA TRP A 20 3.72 5.09 5.99
C TRP A 20 2.73 4.96 7.14
N LEU A 21 2.87 3.88 7.92
CA LEU A 21 2.16 3.68 9.17
C LEU A 21 2.92 4.34 10.34
N ASN A 22 4.24 4.18 10.35
CA ASN A 22 5.19 4.79 11.29
C ASN A 22 6.58 4.83 10.64
N GLU A 23 7.65 5.06 11.39
CA GLU A 23 9.02 5.16 10.85
C GLU A 23 9.59 3.83 10.33
N GLU A 24 9.04 2.70 10.77
CA GLU A 24 9.58 1.35 10.48
C GLU A 24 8.62 0.49 9.66
N GLU A 25 7.37 0.93 9.49
CA GLU A 25 6.30 0.14 8.86
C GLU A 25 5.56 0.94 7.79
N VAL A 26 5.37 0.31 6.63
CA VAL A 26 4.51 0.80 5.54
C VAL A 26 3.33 -0.15 5.34
N ILE A 27 2.19 0.40 4.93
CA ILE A 27 1.10 -0.40 4.37
C ILE A 27 1.11 -0.24 2.87
N CYS A 28 1.18 -1.36 2.16
CA CYS A 28 1.18 -1.39 0.70
C CYS A 28 0.01 -2.21 0.16
N GLY A 29 -0.63 -1.71 -0.90
CA GLY A 29 -1.43 -2.54 -1.79
C GLY A 29 -0.50 -3.36 -2.67
N ILE A 30 -0.73 -4.67 -2.76
CA ILE A 30 0.02 -5.61 -3.61
C ILE A 30 -0.98 -6.23 -4.58
N LYS A 31 -0.71 -6.08 -5.87
CA LYS A 31 -1.60 -6.58 -6.90
C LYS A 31 -1.67 -8.11 -6.86
N ASN A 32 -2.86 -8.66 -6.65
CA ASN A 32 -3.09 -10.07 -6.89
C ASN A 32 -3.14 -10.30 -8.41
N GLN A 33 -2.27 -11.15 -8.97
CA GLN A 33 -2.24 -11.36 -10.42
C GLN A 33 -3.41 -12.21 -10.94
N ALA A 34 -4.01 -13.03 -10.07
CA ALA A 34 -5.13 -13.91 -10.42
C ALA A 34 -6.49 -13.21 -10.30
N GLN A 35 -6.56 -12.09 -9.59
CA GLN A 35 -7.82 -11.41 -9.26
C GLN A 35 -7.67 -9.92 -9.49
N PHE A 36 -8.74 -9.24 -9.90
CA PHE A 36 -8.70 -7.81 -10.18
C PHE A 36 -8.82 -6.97 -8.89
N ARG A 37 -7.94 -7.26 -7.92
CA ARG A 37 -7.87 -6.60 -6.62
C ARG A 37 -6.46 -6.58 -6.03
N ASP A 38 -6.18 -5.56 -5.26
CA ASP A 38 -5.00 -5.46 -4.42
C ASP A 38 -5.26 -6.06 -3.04
N GLU A 39 -4.26 -6.73 -2.50
CA GLU A 39 -4.21 -7.20 -1.11
C GLU A 39 -3.30 -6.27 -0.31
N PHE A 40 -3.70 -5.95 0.92
CA PHE A 40 -3.00 -4.96 1.72
C PHE A 40 -2.17 -5.64 2.79
N TYR A 41 -0.90 -5.27 2.85
CA TYR A 41 0.06 -5.79 3.80
C TYR A 41 0.72 -4.66 4.57
N LYS A 42 0.91 -4.88 5.87
CA LYS A 42 1.90 -4.16 6.65
C LYS A 42 3.27 -4.79 6.39
N ILE A 43 4.25 -3.96 6.05
CA ILE A 43 5.61 -4.39 5.70
C ILE A 43 6.58 -3.65 6.62
N ASN A 44 7.41 -4.41 7.34
CA ASN A 44 8.52 -3.84 8.09
C ASN A 44 9.66 -3.50 7.13
N THR A 45 10.18 -2.28 7.20
CA THR A 45 11.18 -1.78 6.25
C THR A 45 12.60 -2.23 6.57
N ALA A 46 12.87 -2.70 7.79
CA ALA A 46 14.19 -3.18 8.20
C ALA A 46 14.45 -4.61 7.73
N ASP A 47 13.45 -5.50 7.83
CA ASP A 47 13.60 -6.92 7.50
C ASP A 47 12.75 -7.40 6.31
N GLY A 48 11.84 -6.57 5.80
CA GLY A 48 10.96 -6.90 4.68
C GLY A 48 9.83 -7.87 5.02
N SER A 49 9.62 -8.19 6.29
CA SER A 49 8.53 -9.07 6.75
C SER A 49 7.17 -8.48 6.39
N LYS A 50 6.22 -9.34 5.99
CA LYS A 50 4.89 -8.95 5.51
C LYS A 50 3.80 -9.59 6.37
N THR A 51 2.85 -8.78 6.82
CA THR A 51 1.64 -9.23 7.53
C THR A 51 0.41 -8.74 6.78
N SER A 52 -0.50 -9.65 6.41
CA SER A 52 -1.75 -9.27 5.75
C SER A 52 -2.63 -8.46 6.72
N VAL A 53 -3.13 -7.31 6.27
CA VAL A 53 -4.01 -6.44 7.06
C VAL A 53 -5.39 -6.29 6.47
N SER A 54 -5.54 -6.49 5.14
CA SER A 54 -6.84 -6.49 4.47
C SER A 54 -6.81 -7.23 3.14
N THR A 55 -7.86 -7.99 2.87
CA THR A 55 -8.09 -8.69 1.59
C THR A 55 -9.53 -8.37 1.15
N PRO A 56 -9.75 -7.29 0.38
CA PRO A 56 -11.07 -6.91 -0.07
C PRO A 56 -11.76 -8.04 -0.85
N SER A 57 -13.07 -8.21 -0.68
CA SER A 57 -13.87 -9.14 -1.50
C SER A 57 -14.33 -8.53 -2.82
N ILE A 58 -14.12 -7.23 -3.00
CA ILE A 58 -14.50 -6.47 -4.20
C ILE A 58 -13.30 -6.30 -5.15
N ASN A 59 -13.58 -5.95 -6.40
CA ASN A 59 -12.54 -5.48 -7.31
C ASN A 59 -12.04 -4.11 -6.83
N LEU A 60 -10.75 -4.03 -6.52
CA LEU A 60 -10.14 -2.83 -5.95
C LEU A 60 -8.69 -2.72 -6.37
N LEU A 61 -8.37 -1.84 -7.31
CA LEU A 61 -6.99 -1.55 -7.71
C LEU A 61 -6.60 -0.18 -7.16
N THR A 62 -5.48 -0.12 -6.46
CA THR A 62 -5.07 1.08 -5.73
C THR A 62 -4.51 2.12 -6.69
N LYS A 63 -5.28 3.18 -6.95
CA LYS A 63 -4.78 4.38 -7.61
C LYS A 63 -3.96 5.23 -6.63
N GLU A 64 -4.55 5.50 -5.46
CA GLU A 64 -3.95 6.23 -4.36
C GLU A 64 -4.33 5.60 -3.03
N ILE A 65 -3.45 5.73 -2.03
CA ILE A 65 -3.63 5.19 -0.69
C ILE A 65 -3.25 6.23 0.36
N THR A 66 -4.05 6.34 1.41
CA THR A 66 -3.70 7.06 2.63
C THR A 66 -4.22 6.32 3.85
N LEU A 67 -3.70 6.63 5.02
CA LEU A 67 -4.06 5.99 6.28
C LEU A 67 -4.75 6.99 7.21
N SER A 68 -5.71 6.50 7.99
CA SER A 68 -6.14 7.23 9.19
C SER A 68 -4.95 7.48 10.12
N ARG A 69 -5.03 8.51 10.97
CA ARG A 69 -3.95 8.88 11.91
C ARG A 69 -3.44 7.73 12.78
N SER A 70 -4.31 6.78 13.16
CA SER A 70 -3.94 5.61 13.96
C SER A 70 -3.49 4.40 13.14
N GLY A 71 -3.58 4.45 11.81
CA GLY A 71 -3.37 3.31 10.93
C GLY A 71 -4.48 2.25 10.96
N GLY A 72 -5.56 2.48 11.72
CA GLY A 72 -6.69 1.53 11.84
C GLY A 72 -7.58 1.44 10.60
N THR A 73 -7.43 2.35 9.65
CA THR A 73 -8.20 2.42 8.41
C THR A 73 -7.32 2.83 7.25
N ILE A 74 -7.45 2.11 6.14
CA ILE A 74 -6.85 2.39 4.85
C ILE A 74 -7.92 3.06 3.98
N TYR A 75 -7.61 4.23 3.45
CA TYR A 75 -8.43 4.89 2.44
C TYR A 75 -7.80 4.65 1.07
N VAL A 76 -8.59 4.12 0.15
CA VAL A 76 -8.15 3.74 -1.20
C VAL A 76 -9.00 4.46 -2.21
N LEU A 77 -8.35 5.27 -3.06
CA LEU A 77 -8.96 5.71 -4.30
C LEU A 77 -8.82 4.57 -5.32
N ASN A 78 -9.94 4.04 -5.78
CA ASN A 78 -9.95 2.91 -6.70
C ASN A 78 -9.67 3.37 -8.14
N GLU A 79 -8.79 2.67 -8.84
CA GLU A 79 -8.47 2.94 -10.25
C GLU A 79 -9.63 2.61 -11.19
N ILE A 80 -10.47 1.64 -10.80
CA ILE A 80 -11.51 1.07 -11.67
C ILE A 80 -12.69 2.03 -11.82
N ASP A 81 -13.20 2.56 -10.71
CA ASP A 81 -14.44 3.35 -10.67
C ASP A 81 -14.25 4.74 -10.05
N SER A 82 -13.03 5.10 -9.65
CA SER A 82 -12.70 6.37 -8.99
C SER A 82 -13.44 6.62 -7.66
N ASN A 83 -14.03 5.60 -7.06
CA ASN A 83 -14.64 5.71 -5.73
C ASN A 83 -13.59 5.66 -4.62
N LEU A 84 -13.90 6.31 -3.50
CA LEU A 84 -13.10 6.23 -2.27
C LEU A 84 -13.65 5.12 -1.36
N TYR A 85 -12.82 4.14 -1.07
CA TYR A 85 -13.13 3.04 -0.15
C TYR A 85 -12.38 3.19 1.16
N ALA A 86 -13.02 2.79 2.26
CA ALA A 86 -12.41 2.70 3.58
C ALA A 86 -12.34 1.23 4.01
N LEU A 87 -11.12 0.72 4.22
CA LEU A 87 -10.85 -0.65 4.65
C LEU A 87 -10.34 -0.63 6.08
N ARG A 88 -10.99 -1.37 6.98
CA ARG A 88 -10.50 -1.53 8.35
C ARG A 88 -9.33 -2.52 8.36
N THR A 89 -8.23 -2.14 9.01
CA THR A 89 -7.10 -3.05 9.21
C THR A 89 -7.45 -4.03 10.32
N ARG A 90 -7.14 -5.31 10.11
CA ARG A 90 -7.24 -6.31 11.19
C ARG A 90 -6.04 -6.09 12.11
N GLN A 91 -6.31 -5.92 13.40
CA GLN A 91 -5.29 -5.90 14.45
C GLN A 91 -4.86 -7.32 14.79
#